data_AF-C9YUE2-F1
#
_entry.id   AF-C9YUE2-F1
#
_cell.length_a   1.000
_cell.length_b   1.000
_cell.length_c   1.000
_cell.angle_alpha   90.00
_cell.angle_beta   90.00
_cell.angle_gamma   90.00
#
_symmetry.space_group_name_H-M   'P 1'
#
loop_
_entity.id
_entity.type
_entity.pdbx_description
1 polymer ?
#
loop_
_entity_poly.entity_id
_entity_poly.type
_entity_poly.pdbx_seq_one_letter_code
_entity_poly.pdbx_strand_id
1 'polypeptide(L)'
;MMKYLLIDDQGKRSRVFAEQVSLPGRLEFEIMDDPELLRDLDVEDLAEFDGAIVDFHLNTPSGPGYRPLTIVDPARFDGPVEVRTGMGAMLYLRQHVPDMSLYGMTELTHGHAQLFLAAAAVWLAADPLNVNEPPEILRRVLLAPDGEQAHLQASHRQMSDSTGPFRRLMDSCLKRKHLTETYDWLRCYRMCNGPRAHRQVAGSVKRLLGLRIPVDAERTFFPMMTQWQTDLEAFVRAWGEDTTHWPDVTTGVSAKTWAERNPVLDYVKSGAYETFFNSPDVRAALTFHRVNEAQEKLRAREEQP
;
A
#
# COMPACT_ATOMS: atom_id res chain seq x y z
N MET A 1 -25.88 8.29 13.23
CA MET A 1 -26.04 7.14 12.34
C MET A 1 -24.78 7.11 11.51
N MET A 2 -24.07 5.98 11.46
CA MET A 2 -22.86 5.86 10.66
C MET A 2 -23.20 5.34 9.26
N LYS A 3 -22.72 6.00 8.21
CA LYS A 3 -22.90 5.63 6.81
C LYS A 3 -21.53 5.42 6.17
N TYR A 4 -21.30 4.24 5.59
CA TYR A 4 -20.04 3.88 4.96
C TYR A 4 -20.20 3.62 3.46
N LEU A 5 -19.24 4.09 2.67
CA LEU A 5 -19.03 3.60 1.31
C LEU A 5 -18.34 2.24 1.38
N LEU A 6 -18.86 1.24 0.67
CA LEU A 6 -18.23 -0.07 0.49
C LEU A 6 -17.85 -0.25 -0.99
N ILE A 7 -16.58 -0.05 -1.30
CA ILE A 7 -16.02 -0.10 -2.65
C ILE A 7 -15.35 -1.47 -2.85
N ASP A 8 -16.02 -2.35 -3.58
CA ASP A 8 -15.61 -3.75 -3.80
C ASP A 8 -16.21 -4.27 -5.10
N ASP A 9 -15.38 -4.83 -5.99
CA ASP A 9 -15.80 -5.38 -7.29
C ASP A 9 -16.64 -6.67 -7.20
N GLN A 10 -16.74 -7.26 -6.01
CA GLN A 10 -17.54 -8.45 -5.73
C GLN A 10 -18.92 -8.09 -5.19
N GLY A 11 -19.79 -7.46 -5.98
CA GLY A 11 -21.09 -6.97 -5.52
C GLY A 11 -21.97 -7.97 -4.75
N LYS A 12 -21.85 -9.28 -5.00
CA LYS A 12 -22.53 -10.31 -4.18
C LYS A 12 -21.92 -10.44 -2.78
N ARG A 13 -20.58 -10.47 -2.66
CA ARG A 13 -19.86 -10.49 -1.39
C ARG A 13 -20.15 -9.22 -0.59
N SER A 14 -20.11 -8.06 -1.24
CA SER A 14 -20.40 -6.76 -0.62
C SER A 14 -21.80 -6.70 -0.03
N ARG A 15 -22.81 -7.25 -0.73
CA ARG A 15 -24.19 -7.33 -0.20
C ARG A 15 -24.30 -8.23 1.01
N VAL A 16 -23.68 -9.41 0.99
CA VAL A 16 -23.69 -10.32 2.14
C VAL A 16 -23.01 -9.67 3.35
N PHE A 17 -21.86 -9.02 3.15
CA PHE A 17 -21.19 -8.25 4.19
C PHE A 17 -22.10 -7.16 4.75
N ALA A 18 -22.68 -6.32 3.87
CA ALA A 18 -23.56 -5.23 4.27
C ALA A 18 -24.78 -5.76 5.06
N GLU A 19 -25.44 -6.82 4.60
CA GLU A 19 -26.58 -7.44 5.30
C GLU A 19 -26.20 -7.96 6.68
N GLN A 20 -25.03 -8.61 6.80
CA GLN A 20 -24.59 -9.20 8.06
C GLN A 20 -24.09 -8.17 9.07
N VAL A 21 -23.49 -7.08 8.62
CA VAL A 21 -22.85 -6.09 9.49
C VAL A 21 -23.79 -4.92 9.81
N SER A 22 -24.72 -4.57 8.92
CA SER A 22 -25.65 -3.44 9.12
C SER A 22 -26.40 -3.52 10.44
N LEU A 23 -26.70 -2.35 10.97
CA LEU A 23 -27.58 -2.15 12.12
C LEU A 23 -28.56 -1.03 11.76
N PRO A 24 -29.85 -1.33 11.52
CA PRO A 24 -30.82 -0.34 11.09
C PRO A 24 -30.81 0.92 11.95
N GLY A 25 -30.67 2.09 11.32
CA GLY A 25 -30.62 3.41 12.00
C GLY A 25 -29.32 3.70 12.76
N ARG A 26 -28.31 2.82 12.69
CA ARG A 26 -27.02 2.98 13.38
C ARG A 26 -25.81 2.81 12.50
N LEU A 27 -25.80 1.81 11.61
CA LEU A 27 -24.69 1.49 10.72
C LEU A 27 -25.25 0.99 9.39
N GLU A 28 -24.98 1.74 8.33
CA GLU A 28 -25.48 1.50 6.98
C GLU A 28 -24.34 1.56 5.96
N PHE A 29 -24.51 0.85 4.84
CA PHE A 29 -23.50 0.75 3.79
C PHE A 29 -24.11 1.11 2.44
N GLU A 30 -23.39 1.91 1.67
CA GLU A 30 -23.67 2.14 0.27
C GLU A 30 -22.61 1.43 -0.57
N ILE A 31 -23.07 0.48 -1.39
CA ILE A 31 -22.17 -0.41 -2.14
C ILE A 31 -21.86 0.22 -3.49
N MET A 32 -20.57 0.28 -3.82
CA MET A 32 -20.06 0.65 -5.13
C MET A 32 -19.21 -0.49 -5.68
N ASP A 33 -19.65 -1.08 -6.79
CA ASP A 33 -18.97 -2.19 -7.44
C ASP A 33 -17.91 -1.75 -8.46
N ASP A 34 -17.86 -0.45 -8.79
CA ASP A 34 -16.82 0.13 -9.62
C ASP A 34 -16.40 1.51 -9.07
N PRO A 35 -15.09 1.80 -8.91
CA PRO A 35 -14.61 3.11 -8.50
C PRO A 35 -15.00 4.24 -9.48
N GLU A 36 -15.38 3.95 -10.73
CA GLU A 36 -15.87 4.98 -11.65
C GLU A 36 -17.09 5.74 -11.12
N LEU A 37 -17.90 5.09 -10.27
CA LEU A 37 -19.11 5.67 -9.67
C LEU A 37 -18.79 6.83 -8.71
N LEU A 38 -17.58 6.88 -8.16
CA LEU A 38 -17.12 8.00 -7.33
C LEU A 38 -17.02 9.32 -8.10
N ARG A 39 -16.97 9.28 -9.44
CA ARG A 39 -16.94 10.50 -10.26
C ARG A 39 -18.26 11.26 -10.18
N ASP A 40 -19.37 10.54 -10.02
CA ASP A 40 -20.69 11.13 -10.11
C ASP A 40 -21.15 11.76 -8.79
N LEU A 41 -20.31 11.67 -7.74
CA LEU A 41 -20.52 12.27 -6.44
C LEU A 41 -19.70 13.55 -6.33
N ASP A 42 -20.34 14.63 -5.89
CA ASP A 42 -19.62 15.83 -5.49
C ASP A 42 -19.03 15.69 -4.08
N VAL A 43 -18.32 16.72 -3.63
CA VAL A 43 -17.66 16.69 -2.31
C VAL A 43 -18.69 16.69 -1.20
N GLU A 44 -19.82 17.36 -1.40
CA GLU A 44 -20.94 17.41 -0.47
C GLU A 44 -21.59 16.03 -0.30
N ASP A 45 -21.83 15.31 -1.39
CA ASP A 45 -22.34 13.93 -1.39
C ASP A 45 -21.35 12.98 -0.70
N LEU A 46 -20.05 13.09 -1.01
CA LEU A 46 -19.02 12.28 -0.36
C LEU A 46 -18.89 12.59 1.14
N ALA A 47 -19.16 13.82 1.55
CA ALA A 47 -19.12 14.24 2.96
C ALA A 47 -20.31 13.71 3.78
N GLU A 48 -21.35 13.14 3.15
CA GLU A 48 -22.43 12.44 3.87
C GLU A 48 -21.99 11.11 4.48
N PHE A 49 -20.83 10.58 4.06
CA PHE A 49 -20.29 9.31 4.56
C PHE A 49 -19.27 9.54 5.67
N ASP A 50 -19.41 8.79 6.76
CA ASP A 50 -18.47 8.82 7.89
C ASP A 50 -17.14 8.10 7.55
N GLY A 51 -17.18 7.19 6.57
CA GLY A 51 -16.00 6.48 6.11
C GLY A 51 -16.17 5.69 4.82
N ALA A 52 -15.07 5.12 4.36
CA ALA A 52 -15.04 4.21 3.22
C ALA A 52 -14.26 2.94 3.54
N ILE A 53 -14.80 1.80 3.12
CA ILE A 53 -14.18 0.47 3.17
C ILE A 53 -13.87 0.07 1.74
N VAL A 54 -12.61 -0.21 1.44
CA VAL A 54 -12.13 -0.33 0.05
C VAL A 54 -11.33 -1.62 -0.14
N ASP A 55 -11.74 -2.46 -1.10
CA ASP A 55 -10.92 -3.57 -1.58
C ASP A 55 -9.72 -3.05 -2.39
N PHE A 56 -8.55 -3.65 -2.20
CA PHE A 56 -7.37 -3.33 -2.98
C PHE A 56 -7.44 -3.89 -4.40
N HIS A 57 -8.16 -4.99 -4.60
CA HIS A 57 -8.35 -5.58 -5.92
C HIS A 57 -9.68 -5.12 -6.52
N LEU A 58 -9.60 -4.12 -7.38
CA LEU A 58 -10.75 -3.62 -8.13
C LEU A 58 -10.55 -4.06 -9.59
N ASN A 59 -11.35 -5.01 -10.09
CA ASN A 59 -11.32 -5.46 -11.48
C ASN A 59 -11.90 -4.40 -12.44
N THR A 60 -11.35 -3.18 -12.40
CA THR A 60 -11.78 -2.05 -13.23
C THR A 60 -11.69 -2.43 -14.71
N PRO A 61 -12.78 -2.32 -15.48
CA PRO A 61 -12.76 -2.63 -16.90
C PRO A 61 -11.70 -1.84 -17.68
N SER A 62 -11.14 -2.47 -18.72
CA SER A 62 -10.30 -1.79 -19.70
C SER A 62 -10.99 -1.84 -21.06
N GLY A 63 -11.49 -0.71 -21.56
CA GLY A 63 -12.14 -0.65 -22.86
C GLY A 63 -12.52 0.76 -23.29
N PRO A 64 -12.77 1.01 -24.59
CA PRO A 64 -13.01 2.35 -25.13
C PRO A 64 -14.29 3.03 -24.63
N GLY A 65 -15.22 2.27 -24.03
CA GLY A 65 -16.44 2.80 -23.41
C GLY A 65 -16.33 3.05 -21.90
N TYR A 66 -15.30 2.50 -21.25
CA TYR A 66 -15.07 2.69 -19.81
C TYR A 66 -14.47 4.07 -19.57
N ARG A 67 -14.98 4.77 -18.57
CA ARG A 67 -14.44 6.08 -18.19
C ARG A 67 -13.76 5.91 -16.84
N PRO A 68 -12.43 5.71 -16.79
CA PRO A 68 -11.73 5.46 -15.53
C PRO A 68 -11.77 6.68 -14.62
N LEU A 69 -12.04 6.49 -13.33
CA LEU A 69 -11.82 7.55 -12.34
C LEU A 69 -10.36 8.01 -12.43
N THR A 70 -10.13 9.32 -12.41
CA THR A 70 -8.77 9.88 -12.52
C THR A 70 -8.49 10.83 -11.39
N ILE A 71 -7.30 10.71 -10.82
CA ILE A 71 -6.76 11.62 -9.83
C ILE A 71 -5.96 12.69 -10.58
N VAL A 72 -6.29 13.96 -10.34
CA VAL A 72 -5.64 15.10 -11.00
C VAL A 72 -5.10 16.04 -9.95
N ASP A 73 -3.77 16.12 -9.85
CA ASP A 73 -3.09 17.06 -8.97
C ASP A 73 -1.80 17.54 -9.65
N PRO A 74 -1.85 18.68 -10.36
CA PRO A 74 -0.69 19.21 -11.08
C PRO A 74 0.48 19.60 -10.18
N ALA A 75 0.26 19.76 -8.86
CA ALA A 75 1.34 20.03 -7.93
C ALA A 75 2.12 18.75 -7.55
N ARG A 76 1.53 17.57 -7.76
CA ARG A 76 2.08 16.28 -7.33
C ARG A 76 2.36 15.31 -8.49
N PHE A 77 1.64 15.43 -9.60
CA PHE A 77 1.66 14.47 -10.71
C PHE A 77 1.85 15.15 -12.07
N ASP A 78 2.60 14.51 -12.97
CA ASP A 78 2.87 15.00 -14.33
C ASP A 78 1.64 14.88 -15.29
N GLY A 79 0.52 14.36 -14.80
CA GLY A 79 -0.73 14.17 -15.53
C GLY A 79 -1.77 13.40 -14.71
N PRO A 80 -2.97 13.18 -15.28
CA PRO A 80 -4.01 12.39 -14.63
C PRO A 80 -3.53 10.96 -14.34
N VAL A 81 -3.85 10.45 -13.15
CA VAL A 81 -3.57 9.08 -12.74
C VAL A 81 -4.87 8.29 -12.72
N GLU A 82 -4.98 7.28 -13.56
CA GLU A 82 -6.13 6.36 -13.56
C GLU A 82 -6.16 5.53 -12.27
N VAL A 83 -7.33 5.50 -11.61
CA VAL A 83 -7.60 4.62 -10.48
C VAL A 83 -7.86 3.21 -10.98
N ARG A 84 -7.06 2.26 -10.50
CA ARG A 84 -7.12 0.84 -10.90
C ARG A 84 -7.10 -0.13 -9.71
N THR A 85 -6.84 0.40 -8.52
CA THR A 85 -6.71 -0.36 -7.28
C THR A 85 -7.42 0.38 -6.16
N GLY A 86 -7.67 -0.30 -5.04
CA GLY A 86 -8.17 0.35 -3.83
C GLY A 86 -7.28 1.47 -3.32
N MET A 87 -5.96 1.41 -3.57
CA MET A 87 -5.05 2.50 -3.21
C MET A 87 -5.39 3.79 -3.97
N GLY A 88 -5.76 3.69 -5.24
CA GLY A 88 -6.21 4.84 -6.02
C GLY A 88 -7.53 5.40 -5.52
N ALA A 89 -8.51 4.54 -5.23
CA ALA A 89 -9.80 4.98 -4.69
C ALA A 89 -9.63 5.68 -3.32
N MET A 90 -8.82 5.11 -2.42
CA MET A 90 -8.49 5.74 -1.13
C MET A 90 -7.74 7.05 -1.29
N LEU A 91 -6.78 7.14 -2.21
CA LEU A 91 -6.08 8.40 -2.49
C LEU A 91 -7.05 9.46 -3.00
N TYR A 92 -7.96 9.10 -3.91
CA TYR A 92 -9.00 9.99 -4.39
C TYR A 92 -9.85 10.53 -3.22
N LEU A 93 -10.36 9.64 -2.36
CA LEU A 93 -11.15 10.02 -1.19
C LEU A 93 -10.35 10.91 -0.23
N ARG A 94 -9.09 10.56 0.07
CA ARG A 94 -8.24 11.37 0.96
C ARG A 94 -7.97 12.78 0.42
N GLN A 95 -7.97 12.98 -0.89
CA GLN A 95 -7.81 14.31 -1.51
C GLN A 95 -9.08 15.16 -1.46
N HIS A 96 -10.26 14.55 -1.53
CA HIS A 96 -11.54 15.26 -1.62
C HIS A 96 -12.22 15.42 -0.26
N VAL A 97 -12.13 14.40 0.60
CA VAL A 97 -12.70 14.38 1.95
C VAL A 97 -11.63 13.91 2.94
N PRO A 98 -10.66 14.77 3.28
CA PRO A 98 -9.47 14.39 4.04
C PRO A 98 -9.76 13.90 5.47
N ASP A 99 -10.90 14.24 6.04
CA ASP A 99 -11.32 13.81 7.37
C ASP A 99 -12.12 12.50 7.37
N MET A 100 -12.42 11.94 6.20
CA MET A 100 -13.11 10.66 6.07
C MET A 100 -12.26 9.52 6.66
N SER A 101 -12.90 8.63 7.41
CA SER A 101 -12.26 7.41 7.91
C SER A 101 -12.07 6.43 6.76
N LEU A 102 -10.85 5.93 6.55
CA LEU A 102 -10.54 5.00 5.46
C LEU A 102 -10.19 3.64 6.03
N TYR A 103 -10.76 2.59 5.45
CA TYR A 103 -10.53 1.20 5.83
C TYR A 103 -10.06 0.38 4.63
N GLY A 104 -8.88 -0.23 4.76
CA GLY A 104 -8.35 -1.22 3.82
C GLY A 104 -8.96 -2.57 4.08
N MET A 105 -9.83 -3.01 3.16
CA MET A 105 -10.46 -4.30 3.27
C MET A 105 -9.42 -5.40 3.08
N THR A 106 -9.42 -6.41 3.96
CA THR A 106 -8.51 -7.53 3.86
C THR A 106 -9.14 -8.85 4.25
N GLU A 107 -8.69 -9.88 3.55
CA GLU A 107 -8.76 -11.26 4.00
C GLU A 107 -7.32 -11.70 4.30
N LEU A 108 -7.00 -11.91 5.58
CA LEU A 108 -5.63 -12.21 6.06
C LEU A 108 -4.98 -13.46 5.44
N THR A 109 -5.78 -14.30 4.78
CA THR A 109 -5.32 -15.48 4.04
C THR A 109 -4.69 -15.15 2.69
N HIS A 110 -4.87 -13.93 2.18
CA HIS A 110 -4.35 -13.51 0.87
C HIS A 110 -3.00 -12.82 0.99
N GLY A 111 -1.96 -13.45 0.41
CA GLY A 111 -0.58 -12.96 0.50
C GLY A 111 -0.38 -11.52 -0.03
N HIS A 112 -1.18 -11.07 -1.00
CA HIS A 112 -1.07 -9.72 -1.55
C HIS A 112 -1.46 -8.60 -0.56
N ALA A 113 -2.26 -8.92 0.46
CA ALA A 113 -2.81 -7.93 1.38
C ALA A 113 -1.74 -7.21 2.21
N GLN A 114 -0.60 -7.86 2.49
CA GLN A 114 0.43 -7.32 3.39
C GLN A 114 0.96 -5.95 2.94
N LEU A 115 1.45 -5.84 1.69
CA LEU A 115 2.00 -4.59 1.17
C LEU A 115 0.94 -3.51 1.00
N PHE A 116 -0.25 -3.90 0.51
CA PHE A 116 -1.35 -2.96 0.30
C PHE A 116 -1.86 -2.36 1.61
N LEU A 117 -2.08 -3.17 2.64
CA LEU A 117 -2.50 -2.69 3.96
C LEU A 117 -1.44 -1.79 4.59
N ALA A 118 -0.18 -2.25 4.61
CA ALA A 118 0.91 -1.47 5.18
C ALA A 118 1.08 -0.12 4.45
N ALA A 119 0.95 -0.12 3.12
CA ALA A 119 0.94 1.10 2.32
C ALA A 119 -0.27 1.99 2.62
N ALA A 120 -1.48 1.44 2.70
CA ALA A 120 -2.69 2.20 2.98
C ALA A 120 -2.62 2.87 4.36
N ALA A 121 -2.17 2.13 5.38
CA ALA A 121 -1.97 2.65 6.73
C ALA A 121 -0.89 3.73 6.80
N VAL A 122 0.26 3.52 6.14
CA VAL A 122 1.39 4.45 6.24
C VAL A 122 1.23 5.66 5.32
N TRP A 123 0.73 5.46 4.11
CA TRP A 123 0.67 6.51 3.08
C TRP A 123 -0.64 7.29 3.09
N LEU A 124 -1.75 6.65 3.47
CA LEU A 124 -3.09 7.23 3.38
C LEU A 124 -3.83 7.28 4.73
N ALA A 125 -3.17 6.87 5.82
CA ALA A 125 -3.76 6.79 7.16
C ALA A 125 -5.08 5.98 7.18
N ALA A 126 -5.09 4.86 6.45
CA ALA A 126 -6.23 3.94 6.43
C ALA A 126 -6.04 2.82 7.46
N ASP A 127 -7.08 2.50 8.22
CA ASP A 127 -7.08 1.39 9.15
C ASP A 127 -7.29 0.06 8.43
N PRO A 128 -6.70 -1.05 8.91
CA PRO A 128 -7.04 -2.37 8.37
C PRO A 128 -8.46 -2.76 8.77
N LEU A 129 -9.21 -3.39 7.88
CA LEU A 129 -10.47 -4.04 8.20
C LEU A 129 -10.47 -5.50 7.74
N ASN A 130 -10.32 -6.43 8.67
CA ASN A 130 -10.37 -7.86 8.36
C ASN A 130 -11.82 -8.32 8.22
N VAL A 131 -12.28 -8.56 7.00
CA VAL A 131 -13.69 -8.90 6.74
C VAL A 131 -14.08 -10.30 7.19
N ASN A 132 -13.11 -11.13 7.55
CA ASN A 132 -13.34 -12.46 8.14
C ASN A 132 -13.61 -12.40 9.65
N GLU A 133 -13.54 -11.21 10.27
CA GLU A 133 -13.94 -11.06 11.66
C GLU A 133 -15.45 -11.31 11.83
N PRO A 134 -15.88 -11.80 13.00
CA PRO A 134 -17.29 -11.90 13.32
C PRO A 134 -18.04 -10.55 13.17
N PRO A 135 -19.30 -10.53 12.67
CA PRO A 135 -20.03 -9.29 12.43
C PRO A 135 -20.16 -8.37 13.65
N GLU A 136 -20.23 -8.92 14.86
CA GLU A 136 -20.23 -8.15 16.11
C GLU A 136 -18.93 -7.39 16.37
N ILE A 137 -17.77 -7.93 15.97
CA ILE A 137 -16.48 -7.24 16.05
C ILE A 137 -16.44 -6.13 14.99
N LEU A 138 -16.82 -6.44 13.75
CA LEU A 138 -16.89 -5.46 12.67
C LEU A 138 -17.78 -4.26 13.02
N ARG A 139 -18.97 -4.51 13.58
CA ARG A 139 -19.87 -3.45 14.06
C ARG A 139 -19.24 -2.57 15.12
N ARG A 140 -18.54 -3.16 16.10
CA ARG A 140 -17.90 -2.40 17.17
C ARG A 140 -16.79 -1.50 16.64
N VAL A 141 -16.00 -2.00 15.71
CA VAL A 141 -14.94 -1.24 15.03
C VAL A 141 -15.54 -0.08 14.23
N LEU A 142 -16.52 -0.36 13.38
CA LEU A 142 -17.11 0.66 12.49
C LEU A 142 -18.00 1.68 13.20
N LEU A 143 -18.48 1.38 14.41
CA LEU A 143 -19.18 2.35 15.26
C LEU A 143 -18.23 3.23 16.10
N ALA A 144 -16.92 2.94 16.09
CA ALA A 144 -15.87 3.68 16.79
C ALA A 144 -14.74 4.07 15.80
N PRO A 145 -15.03 4.99 14.85
CA PRO A 145 -14.08 5.36 13.79
C PRO A 145 -12.83 6.08 14.27
N ASP A 146 -12.81 6.52 15.54
CA ASP A 146 -11.62 7.08 16.20
C ASP A 146 -10.54 6.03 16.52
N GLY A 147 -10.81 4.76 16.23
CA GLY A 147 -9.87 3.65 16.41
C GLY A 147 -9.88 3.04 17.80
N GLU A 148 -10.75 3.48 18.73
CA GLU A 148 -10.80 2.95 20.11
C GLU A 148 -10.98 1.42 20.12
N GLN A 149 -11.77 0.89 19.20
CA GLN A 149 -12.09 -0.53 19.09
C GLN A 149 -11.21 -1.28 18.07
N ALA A 150 -10.22 -0.62 17.44
CA ALA A 150 -9.39 -1.25 16.41
C ALA A 150 -8.65 -2.50 16.90
N HIS A 151 -8.26 -2.51 18.17
CA HIS A 151 -7.58 -3.63 18.85
C HIS A 151 -8.35 -4.96 18.86
N LEU A 152 -9.66 -4.93 18.57
CA LEU A 152 -10.49 -6.15 18.48
C LEU A 152 -10.17 -6.98 17.24
N GLN A 153 -9.57 -6.39 16.21
CA GLN A 153 -9.27 -7.07 14.95
C GLN A 153 -7.94 -7.82 15.02
N ALA A 154 -7.89 -9.02 14.45
CA ALA A 154 -6.63 -9.76 14.31
C ALA A 154 -5.60 -8.99 13.48
N SER A 155 -6.06 -8.27 12.45
CA SER A 155 -5.23 -7.43 11.59
C SER A 155 -4.55 -6.27 12.32
N HIS A 156 -5.13 -5.78 13.42
CA HIS A 156 -4.59 -4.63 14.16
C HIS A 156 -3.20 -4.92 14.73
N ARG A 157 -2.99 -6.11 15.32
CA ARG A 157 -1.68 -6.49 15.85
C ARG A 157 -0.64 -6.63 14.74
N GLN A 158 -0.99 -7.31 13.65
CA GLN A 158 -0.10 -7.48 12.50
C GLN A 158 0.30 -6.11 11.91
N MET A 159 -0.64 -5.17 11.82
CA MET A 159 -0.37 -3.82 11.35
C MET A 159 0.50 -3.02 12.32
N SER A 160 0.24 -3.11 13.62
CA SER A 160 1.06 -2.45 14.65
C SER A 160 2.53 -2.92 14.57
N ASP A 161 2.74 -4.23 14.47
CA ASP A 161 4.07 -4.84 14.43
C ASP A 161 4.79 -4.63 13.08
N SER A 162 4.03 -4.53 11.97
CA SER A 162 4.60 -4.44 10.61
C SER A 162 4.80 -3.01 10.08
N THR A 163 4.11 -2.01 10.62
CA THR A 163 4.17 -0.61 10.14
C THR A 163 5.58 -0.02 10.23
N GLY A 164 6.27 -0.23 11.35
CA GLY A 164 7.64 0.25 11.55
C GLY A 164 8.63 -0.36 10.54
N PRO A 165 8.71 -1.70 10.45
CA PRO A 165 9.48 -2.39 9.41
C PRO A 165 9.15 -1.94 7.99
N PHE A 166 7.87 -1.80 7.64
CA PHE A 166 7.46 -1.32 6.31
C PHE A 166 7.99 0.06 5.99
N ARG A 167 7.88 1.02 6.94
CA ARG A 167 8.46 2.37 6.78
C ARG A 167 9.95 2.31 6.50
N ARG A 168 10.70 1.58 7.33
CA ARG A 168 12.16 1.43 7.13
C ARG A 168 12.50 0.81 5.79
N LEU A 169 11.77 -0.22 5.37
CA LEU A 169 11.93 -0.84 4.05
C LEU A 169 11.73 0.21 2.96
N MET A 170 10.63 0.97 2.97
CA MET A 170 10.32 1.96 1.94
C MET A 170 11.22 3.22 2.00
N ASP A 171 11.89 3.47 3.13
CA ASP A 171 12.82 4.58 3.35
C ASP A 171 14.29 4.21 3.17
N SER A 172 14.59 2.93 2.94
CA SER A 172 15.94 2.36 2.98
C SER A 172 16.93 2.89 1.92
N CYS A 173 16.49 3.61 0.89
CA CYS A 173 17.38 4.04 -0.19
C CYS A 173 18.36 5.15 0.23
N LEU A 174 19.64 4.78 0.13
CA LEU A 174 20.88 5.52 0.37
C LEU A 174 20.82 7.01 -0.03
N LYS A 175 20.86 7.90 0.97
CA LYS A 175 21.26 9.32 0.89
C LYS A 175 20.87 10.06 -0.41
N ARG A 176 19.58 10.41 -0.54
CA ARG A 176 19.00 11.71 -0.96
C ARG A 176 19.62 12.55 -2.10
N LYS A 177 20.45 12.00 -3.00
CA LYS A 177 21.00 12.77 -4.14
C LYS A 177 20.57 12.28 -5.52
N HIS A 178 19.84 11.18 -5.60
CA HIS A 178 19.24 10.71 -6.83
C HIS A 178 17.75 10.47 -6.60
N LEU A 179 16.93 11.03 -7.48
CA LEU A 179 15.47 11.00 -7.47
C LEU A 179 14.92 9.57 -7.71
N THR A 180 15.20 8.63 -6.81
CA THR A 180 14.63 7.27 -6.86
C THR A 180 14.30 6.76 -5.46
N GLU A 181 13.02 6.45 -5.23
CA GLU A 181 12.51 5.88 -3.99
C GLU A 181 12.84 4.38 -3.89
N THR A 182 12.85 3.80 -2.69
CA THR A 182 13.03 2.33 -2.54
C THR A 182 11.98 1.55 -3.33
N TYR A 183 10.74 2.04 -3.38
CA TYR A 183 9.69 1.46 -4.20
C TYR A 183 10.13 1.28 -5.66
N ASP A 184 10.73 2.30 -6.26
CA ASP A 184 11.17 2.28 -7.66
C ASP A 184 12.32 1.28 -7.87
N TRP A 185 13.20 1.16 -6.87
CA TRP A 185 14.28 0.18 -6.85
C TRP A 185 13.77 -1.26 -6.72
N LEU A 186 12.86 -1.54 -5.80
CA LEU A 186 12.22 -2.87 -5.64
C LEU A 186 11.44 -3.25 -6.90
N ARG A 187 10.74 -2.29 -7.51
CA ARG A 187 10.08 -2.46 -8.81
C ARG A 187 11.06 -2.84 -9.91
N CYS A 188 12.20 -2.16 -10.00
CA CYS A 188 13.26 -2.52 -10.96
C CYS A 188 13.87 -3.89 -10.64
N TYR A 189 14.00 -4.20 -9.35
CA TYR A 189 14.61 -5.43 -8.88
C TYR A 189 13.78 -6.66 -9.25
N ARG A 190 12.44 -6.57 -9.21
CA ARG A 190 11.52 -7.62 -9.69
C ARG A 190 11.83 -8.11 -11.11
N MET A 191 12.36 -7.24 -11.98
CA MET A 191 12.71 -7.60 -13.36
C MET A 191 13.98 -8.47 -13.48
N CYS A 192 14.68 -8.75 -12.37
CA CYS A 192 15.89 -9.56 -12.36
C CYS A 192 15.57 -11.06 -12.28
N ASN A 193 16.47 -11.90 -12.78
CA ASN A 193 16.29 -13.35 -12.88
C ASN A 193 17.20 -14.16 -11.93
N GLY A 194 17.43 -13.69 -10.70
CA GLY A 194 18.18 -14.43 -9.68
C GLY A 194 19.70 -14.25 -9.80
N PRO A 195 20.47 -15.22 -10.33
CA PRO A 195 21.93 -15.12 -10.34
C PRO A 195 22.44 -13.83 -10.98
N ARG A 196 23.38 -13.17 -10.29
CA ARG A 196 23.98 -11.88 -10.71
C ARG A 196 22.95 -10.75 -10.85
N ALA A 197 21.88 -10.73 -10.05
CA ALA A 197 20.86 -9.68 -10.07
C ALA A 197 21.44 -8.24 -9.97
N HIS A 198 22.57 -8.05 -9.27
CA HIS A 198 23.28 -6.76 -9.23
C HIS A 198 23.64 -6.18 -10.61
N ARG A 199 23.93 -7.03 -11.61
CA ARG A 199 24.21 -6.57 -12.99
C ARG A 199 22.94 -6.22 -13.75
N GLN A 200 21.84 -6.89 -13.40
CA GLN A 200 20.56 -6.78 -14.08
C GLN A 200 19.80 -5.54 -13.60
N VAL A 201 19.86 -5.24 -12.30
CA VAL A 201 19.12 -4.12 -11.69
C VAL A 201 19.51 -2.76 -12.30
N ALA A 202 20.79 -2.53 -12.62
CA ALA A 202 21.22 -1.31 -13.32
C ALA A 202 20.56 -1.18 -14.71
N GLY A 203 20.44 -2.29 -15.43
CA GLY A 203 19.73 -2.35 -16.71
C GLY A 203 18.23 -2.10 -16.57
N SER A 204 17.62 -2.65 -15.52
CA SER A 204 16.20 -2.43 -15.19
C SER A 204 15.92 -0.98 -14.82
N VAL A 205 16.77 -0.34 -14.02
CA VAL A 205 16.68 1.08 -13.67
C VAL A 205 16.73 1.95 -14.92
N LYS A 206 17.68 1.68 -15.83
CA LYS A 206 17.75 2.39 -17.12
C LYS A 206 16.49 2.17 -17.96
N ARG A 207 15.97 0.94 -18.00
CA ARG A 207 14.79 0.59 -18.81
C ARG A 207 13.51 1.23 -18.29
N LEU A 208 13.27 1.16 -16.98
CA LEU A 208 12.00 1.57 -16.37
C LEU A 208 11.97 3.04 -15.96
N LEU A 209 13.12 3.59 -15.54
CA LEU A 209 13.21 4.95 -15.02
C LEU A 209 13.98 5.89 -15.94
N GLY A 210 14.60 5.39 -17.01
CA GLY A 210 15.45 6.19 -17.90
C GLY A 210 16.79 6.62 -17.28
N LEU A 211 17.07 6.20 -16.04
CA LEU A 211 18.24 6.65 -15.28
C LEU A 211 19.45 5.74 -15.48
N ARG A 212 20.64 6.34 -15.57
CA ARG A 212 21.91 5.60 -15.66
C ARG A 212 22.60 5.62 -14.30
N ILE A 213 22.23 4.69 -13.44
CA ILE A 213 22.83 4.54 -12.11
C ILE A 213 23.79 3.34 -12.14
N PRO A 214 25.09 3.54 -11.86
CA PRO A 214 26.01 2.43 -11.69
C PRO A 214 25.67 1.67 -10.40
N VAL A 215 25.60 0.33 -10.50
CA VAL A 215 25.35 -0.54 -9.35
C VAL A 215 26.56 -1.46 -9.19
N ASP A 216 27.41 -1.12 -8.23
CA ASP A 216 28.54 -1.97 -7.84
C ASP A 216 28.05 -3.09 -6.90
N ALA A 217 28.61 -4.28 -7.04
CA ALA A 217 28.19 -5.45 -6.29
C ALA A 217 28.36 -5.26 -4.76
N GLU A 218 29.50 -4.71 -4.34
CA GLU A 218 29.86 -4.66 -2.91
C GLU A 218 29.61 -3.28 -2.30
N ARG A 219 29.74 -2.20 -3.07
CA ARG A 219 29.55 -0.83 -2.57
C ARG A 219 28.10 -0.36 -2.61
N THR A 220 27.27 -0.94 -3.47
CA THR A 220 25.88 -0.48 -3.68
C THR A 220 24.90 -1.61 -3.40
N PHE A 221 25.05 -2.73 -4.11
CA PHE A 221 24.07 -3.81 -4.06
C PHE A 221 24.07 -4.53 -2.71
N PHE A 222 25.24 -4.93 -2.19
CA PHE A 222 25.32 -5.63 -0.91
C PHE A 222 24.70 -4.84 0.25
N PRO A 223 25.07 -3.56 0.52
CA PRO A 223 24.46 -2.79 1.61
C PRO A 223 22.95 -2.60 1.44
N MET A 224 22.50 -2.34 0.21
CA MET A 224 21.07 -2.18 -0.11
C MET A 224 20.28 -3.46 0.15
N MET A 225 20.79 -4.60 -0.31
CA MET A 225 20.16 -5.91 -0.10
C MET A 225 20.15 -6.33 1.36
N THR A 226 21.23 -6.05 2.11
CA THR A 226 21.28 -6.29 3.55
C THR A 226 20.17 -5.53 4.25
N GLN A 227 20.04 -4.22 3.98
CA GLN A 227 18.98 -3.39 4.59
C GLN A 227 17.59 -3.89 4.20
N TRP A 228 17.36 -4.14 2.90
CA TRP A 228 16.08 -4.64 2.42
C TRP A 228 15.72 -5.98 3.04
N GLN A 229 16.66 -6.92 3.14
CA GLN A 229 16.36 -8.20 3.76
C GLN A 229 16.04 -8.03 5.24
N THR A 230 16.81 -7.23 5.99
CA THR A 230 16.56 -7.02 7.42
C THR A 230 15.18 -6.42 7.67
N ASP A 231 14.80 -5.38 6.93
CA ASP A 231 13.50 -4.75 7.12
C ASP A 231 12.36 -5.61 6.59
N LEU A 232 12.56 -6.31 5.46
CA LEU A 232 11.57 -7.24 4.93
C LEU A 232 11.36 -8.43 5.88
N GLU A 233 12.42 -8.98 6.46
CA GLU A 233 12.33 -10.07 7.44
C GLU A 233 11.50 -9.65 8.65
N ALA A 234 11.78 -8.47 9.21
CA ALA A 234 10.98 -7.92 10.31
C ALA A 234 9.53 -7.68 9.90
N PHE A 235 9.30 -7.22 8.66
CA PHE A 235 7.97 -7.00 8.11
C PHE A 235 7.18 -8.30 7.99
N VAL A 236 7.69 -9.30 7.26
CA VAL A 236 6.93 -10.54 7.00
C VAL A 236 6.75 -11.42 8.24
N ARG A 237 7.69 -11.37 9.20
CA ARG A 237 7.52 -12.04 10.50
C ARG A 237 6.34 -11.50 11.30
N ALA A 238 6.04 -10.20 11.21
CA ALA A 238 4.86 -9.62 11.85
C ALA A 238 3.55 -10.19 11.27
N TRP A 239 3.59 -10.72 10.04
CA TRP A 239 2.49 -11.42 9.39
C TRP A 239 2.53 -12.95 9.61
N GLY A 240 3.46 -13.45 10.42
CA GLY A 240 3.58 -14.86 10.75
C GLY A 240 4.37 -15.70 9.74
N GLU A 241 5.09 -15.08 8.79
CA GLU A 241 5.94 -15.84 7.87
C GLU A 241 7.21 -16.38 8.55
N ASP A 242 7.58 -17.62 8.21
CA ASP A 242 8.81 -18.24 8.67
C ASP A 242 10.00 -17.83 7.79
N THR A 243 10.98 -17.18 8.41
CA THR A 243 12.21 -16.72 7.76
C THR A 243 13.45 -17.47 8.23
N THR A 244 13.31 -18.55 9.00
CA THR A 244 14.43 -19.31 9.60
C THR A 244 15.45 -19.79 8.56
N HIS A 245 15.00 -20.02 7.33
CA HIS A 245 15.82 -20.49 6.22
C HIS A 245 16.40 -19.37 5.33
N TRP A 246 16.25 -18.10 5.73
CA TRP A 246 16.80 -16.98 4.99
C TRP A 246 18.31 -16.87 5.21
N PRO A 247 19.08 -16.35 4.25
CA PRO A 247 20.51 -16.14 4.42
C PRO A 247 20.79 -15.23 5.62
N ASP A 248 21.73 -15.61 6.49
CA ASP A 248 22.14 -14.73 7.58
C ASP A 248 22.97 -13.55 7.05
N VAL A 249 22.40 -12.35 7.11
CA VAL A 249 23.08 -11.13 6.63
C VAL A 249 24.14 -10.62 7.60
N THR A 250 24.15 -11.05 8.86
CA THR A 250 25.13 -10.60 9.87
C THR A 250 26.51 -11.22 9.64
N THR A 251 26.54 -12.42 9.06
CA THR A 251 27.76 -13.13 8.67
C THR A 251 28.08 -12.98 7.17
N GLY A 252 27.17 -12.41 6.39
CA GLY A 252 27.38 -12.08 4.98
C GLY A 252 28.49 -11.06 4.80
N VAL A 253 29.43 -11.34 3.88
CA VAL A 253 30.56 -10.45 3.57
C VAL A 253 30.59 -9.99 2.11
N SER A 254 29.65 -10.46 1.27
CA SER A 254 29.58 -10.05 -0.13
C SER A 254 28.23 -10.29 -0.79
N ALA A 255 28.02 -9.73 -1.98
CA ALA A 255 26.81 -9.97 -2.79
C ALA A 255 26.55 -11.45 -3.14
N LYS A 256 27.53 -12.34 -2.93
CA LYS A 256 27.36 -13.79 -3.12
C LYS A 256 26.44 -14.44 -2.09
N THR A 257 26.16 -13.79 -0.96
CA THR A 257 25.23 -14.28 0.07
C THR A 257 23.87 -14.69 -0.51
N TRP A 258 23.41 -14.01 -1.56
CA TRP A 258 22.13 -14.28 -2.21
C TRP A 258 22.22 -15.01 -3.56
N ALA A 259 23.35 -15.66 -3.84
CA ALA A 259 23.55 -16.33 -5.13
C ALA A 259 22.64 -17.57 -5.30
N GLU A 260 22.37 -18.29 -4.21
CA GLU A 260 21.56 -19.52 -4.20
C GLU A 260 20.09 -19.24 -3.89
N ARG A 261 19.83 -18.39 -2.89
CA ARG A 261 18.48 -17.97 -2.49
C ARG A 261 18.46 -16.48 -2.21
N ASN A 262 17.44 -15.78 -2.72
CA ASN A 262 17.30 -14.35 -2.53
C ASN A 262 15.88 -14.02 -2.07
N PRO A 263 15.62 -13.97 -0.75
CA PRO A 263 14.28 -13.81 -0.23
C PRO A 263 13.63 -12.49 -0.64
N VAL A 264 14.41 -11.41 -0.78
CA VAL A 264 13.88 -10.12 -1.25
C VAL A 264 13.42 -10.23 -2.70
N LEU A 265 14.20 -10.86 -3.58
CA LEU A 265 13.81 -11.07 -4.97
C LEU A 265 12.60 -12.00 -5.08
N ASP A 266 12.61 -13.10 -4.34
CA ASP A 266 11.52 -14.08 -4.30
C ASP A 266 10.22 -13.41 -3.86
N TYR A 267 10.30 -12.56 -2.82
CA TYR A 267 9.17 -11.78 -2.33
C TYR A 267 8.64 -10.82 -3.40
N VAL A 268 9.47 -9.91 -3.93
CA VAL A 268 8.98 -8.91 -4.90
C VAL A 268 8.57 -9.50 -6.26
N LYS A 269 9.03 -10.72 -6.60
CA LYS A 269 8.62 -11.46 -7.81
C LYS A 269 7.39 -12.33 -7.61
N SER A 270 6.91 -12.49 -6.38
CA SER A 270 5.65 -13.17 -6.14
C SER A 270 4.54 -12.49 -6.93
N GLY A 271 3.72 -13.29 -7.64
CA GLY A 271 2.57 -12.78 -8.39
C GLY A 271 1.59 -11.99 -7.52
N ALA A 272 1.60 -12.24 -6.20
CA ALA A 272 0.82 -11.50 -5.22
C ALA A 272 1.09 -9.98 -5.23
N TYR A 273 2.31 -9.54 -5.58
CA TYR A 273 2.68 -8.12 -5.50
C TYR A 273 2.87 -7.46 -6.87
N GLU A 274 2.50 -8.15 -7.95
CA GLU A 274 2.63 -7.62 -9.30
C GLU A 274 1.86 -6.30 -9.45
N THR A 275 0.60 -6.27 -9.03
CA THR A 275 -0.27 -5.08 -9.08
C THR A 275 0.29 -3.95 -8.23
N PHE A 276 0.75 -4.23 -7.00
CA PHE A 276 1.30 -3.22 -6.09
C PHE A 276 2.44 -2.42 -6.71
N PHE A 277 3.35 -3.10 -7.41
CA PHE A 277 4.52 -2.45 -7.99
C PHE A 277 4.36 -1.97 -9.44
N ASN A 278 3.21 -2.23 -10.08
CA ASN A 278 2.98 -1.83 -11.48
C ASN A 278 1.88 -0.79 -11.63
N SER A 279 0.97 -0.67 -10.65
CA SER A 279 -0.17 0.22 -10.77
C SER A 279 0.24 1.69 -10.54
N PRO A 280 -0.06 2.61 -11.47
CA PRO A 280 0.32 4.02 -11.34
C PRO A 280 -0.24 4.72 -10.11
N ASP A 281 -1.46 4.35 -9.70
CA ASP A 281 -2.16 4.87 -8.53
C ASP A 281 -1.50 4.49 -7.20
N VAL A 282 -0.90 3.30 -7.10
CA VAL A 282 -0.07 2.92 -5.93
C VAL A 282 1.16 3.84 -5.81
N ARG A 283 1.83 4.12 -6.94
CA ARG A 283 2.97 5.07 -6.95
C ARG A 283 2.52 6.49 -6.63
N ALA A 284 1.34 6.89 -7.07
CA ALA A 284 0.75 8.19 -6.76
C ALA A 284 0.45 8.34 -5.27
N ALA A 285 -0.04 7.29 -4.60
CA ALA A 285 -0.26 7.30 -3.15
C ALA A 285 1.05 7.50 -2.38
N LEU A 286 2.14 6.85 -2.79
CA LEU A 286 3.47 7.10 -2.23
C LEU A 286 3.92 8.56 -2.47
N THR A 287 3.76 9.10 -3.69
CA THR A 287 4.09 10.50 -3.97
C THR A 287 3.32 11.46 -3.09
N PHE A 288 2.00 11.25 -2.95
CA PHE A 288 1.14 12.05 -2.08
C PHE A 288 1.66 12.05 -0.64
N HIS A 289 1.95 10.87 -0.09
CA HIS A 289 2.52 10.71 1.24
C HIS A 289 3.84 11.49 1.41
N ARG A 290 4.78 11.35 0.47
CA ARG A 290 6.08 12.03 0.53
C ARG A 290 5.95 13.55 0.51
N VAL A 291 5.05 14.09 -0.31
CA VAL A 291 4.82 15.54 -0.39
C VAL A 291 4.25 16.05 0.93
N ASN A 292 3.28 15.36 1.51
CA ASN A 292 2.67 15.78 2.77
C ASN A 292 3.66 15.67 3.94
N GLU A 293 4.42 14.58 4.03
CA GLU A 293 5.46 14.39 5.05
C GLU A 293 6.54 15.50 4.98
N ALA A 294 6.91 15.93 3.77
CA ALA A 294 7.82 17.04 3.57
C ALA A 294 7.23 18.38 4.04
N GLN A 295 5.95 18.64 3.75
CA GLN A 295 5.25 19.85 4.19
C GLN A 295 5.10 19.92 5.72
N GLU A 296 4.76 18.80 6.37
CA GLU A 296 4.69 18.71 7.84
C GLU A 296 6.05 18.98 8.48
N LYS A 297 7.14 18.40 7.94
CA LYS A 297 8.51 18.65 8.42
C LYS A 297 8.94 20.10 8.24
N LEU A 298 8.46 20.79 7.21
CA LEU A 298 8.73 22.22 7.01
C LEU A 298 7.98 23.06 8.04
N ARG A 299 6.67 22.84 8.22
CA ARG A 299 5.85 23.53 9.23
C ARG A 299 6.42 23.37 10.64
N ALA A 300 6.78 22.15 11.03
CA ALA A 300 7.37 21.88 12.34
C ALA A 300 8.73 22.57 12.58
N ARG A 301 9.47 22.93 11.52
CA ARG A 301 10.72 23.72 11.63
C ARG A 301 10.46 25.21 11.74
N GLU A 302 9.42 25.71 11.09
CA GLU A 302 9.00 27.11 11.15
C GLU A 302 8.39 27.46 12.52
N GLU A 303 7.82 26.47 13.22
CA GLU A 303 7.25 26.60 14.56
C GLU A 303 8.29 26.43 15.71
N GLN A 304 9.55 26.11 15.39
CA GLN A 304 10.65 26.06 16.37
C GLN A 304 11.39 27.42 16.38
N PRO A 305 11.29 28.22 17.46
CA PRO A 305 11.90 29.55 17.54
C PRO A 305 13.42 29.55 17.57
#